data_AF-A0A8S2PW24-F1
#
_entry.id   AF-A0A8S2PW24-F1
#
_cell.length_a   1.000
_cell.length_b   1.000
_cell.length_c   1.000
_cell.angle_alpha   90.00
_cell.angle_beta   90.00
_cell.angle_gamma   90.00
#
_symmetry.space_group_name_H-M   'P 1'
#
loop_
_entity.id
_entity.type
_entity.pdbx_description
1 polymer ?
#
loop_
_entity_poly.entity_id
_entity_poly.type
_entity_poly.pdbx_seq_one_letter_code
_entity_poly.pdbx_strand_id
1 'polypeptide(L)'
;EQNVKCTILMVLDHSPPQFRLDSRLARLLSLTNGTRQSIIHAMWQYIKTNKLQDSEEREFINCDTHLQAIFDCARIRFSDLPAKLNKLILPSEPIIINHTLCLGTDPKKHACYDIDVEVDDPVRDSMRTFLSPQNTHELEELDGKILQYIDSINQLKQSREFYLSFSDDPQGFICKWLASQSRDLKMITDSTTGNTEEERRADYYTEQWSYEAVSRYFYNKVQQKRAELEQALGIRNP
;
A
#
# COMPACT_ATOMS: atom_id res chain seq x y z
N GLU A 1 31.87 -57.38 27.78
CA GLU A 1 31.39 -56.06 27.34
C GLU A 1 31.36 -56.03 25.83
N GLN A 2 30.24 -55.67 25.20
CA GLN A 2 30.04 -55.77 23.75
C GLN A 2 29.98 -54.38 23.14
N ASN A 3 30.79 -54.13 22.11
CA ASN A 3 30.80 -52.86 21.40
C ASN A 3 29.43 -52.60 20.75
N VAL A 4 28.89 -51.40 20.93
CA VAL A 4 27.57 -51.01 20.40
C VAL A 4 27.76 -50.14 19.16
N LYS A 5 27.15 -50.52 18.04
CA LYS A 5 27.12 -49.69 16.83
C LYS A 5 25.93 -48.74 16.92
N CYS A 6 26.19 -47.46 16.71
CA CYS A 6 25.17 -46.42 16.59
C CYS A 6 25.32 -45.66 15.27
N THR A 7 24.20 -45.20 14.73
CA THR A 7 24.16 -44.37 13.52
C THR A 7 23.63 -43.00 13.91
N ILE A 8 24.42 -41.98 13.66
CA ILE A 8 24.08 -40.58 13.88
C ILE A 8 23.64 -40.00 12.54
N LEU A 9 22.43 -39.44 12.50
CA LEU A 9 21.88 -38.75 11.33
C LEU A 9 21.90 -37.25 11.61
N MET A 10 22.60 -36.49 10.78
CA MET A 10 22.63 -35.03 10.87
C MET A 10 21.95 -34.42 9.65
N VAL A 11 20.86 -33.70 9.87
CA VAL A 11 20.18 -32.92 8.83
C VAL A 11 20.67 -31.48 8.96
N LEU A 12 21.26 -30.96 7.89
CA LEU A 12 21.67 -29.56 7.82
C LEU A 12 20.46 -28.70 7.47
N ASP A 13 20.25 -27.63 8.23
CA ASP A 13 19.22 -26.62 7.95
C ASP A 13 19.80 -25.55 7.03
N HIS A 14 19.59 -25.72 5.72
CA HIS A 14 20.06 -24.75 4.72
C HIS A 14 19.03 -23.67 4.47
N SER A 15 19.46 -22.41 4.56
CA SER A 15 18.68 -21.25 4.15
C SER A 15 19.40 -20.50 3.03
N PRO A 16 18.92 -20.55 1.76
CA PRO A 16 17.71 -21.22 1.30
C PRO A 16 17.82 -22.76 1.23
N PRO A 17 16.68 -23.50 1.21
CA PRO A 17 16.69 -24.96 1.19
C PRO A 17 17.44 -25.54 0.00
N GLN A 18 18.38 -26.45 0.29
CA GLN A 18 19.10 -27.24 -0.70
C GLN A 18 18.40 -28.57 -0.96
N PHE A 19 18.46 -29.00 -2.22
CA PHE A 19 17.87 -30.25 -2.67
C PHE A 19 18.88 -31.08 -3.44
N ARG A 20 18.69 -32.40 -3.39
CA ARG A 20 19.46 -33.35 -4.20
C ARG A 20 18.73 -33.62 -5.51
N LEU A 21 19.47 -33.66 -6.61
CA LEU A 21 18.89 -33.98 -7.92
C LEU A 21 18.91 -35.50 -8.13
N ASP A 22 17.94 -36.01 -8.90
CA ASP A 22 18.01 -37.37 -9.42
C ASP A 22 19.33 -37.60 -10.17
N SER A 23 19.89 -38.81 -10.06
CA SER A 23 21.22 -39.15 -10.58
C SER A 23 21.38 -38.84 -12.07
N ARG A 24 20.29 -38.93 -12.84
CA ARG A 24 20.30 -38.68 -14.29
C ARG A 24 20.31 -37.19 -14.58
N LEU A 25 19.52 -36.42 -13.84
CA LEU A 25 19.48 -34.96 -13.94
C LEU A 25 20.77 -34.32 -13.42
N ALA A 26 21.32 -34.86 -12.32
CA ALA A 26 22.57 -34.40 -11.73
C ALA A 26 23.75 -34.51 -12.70
N ARG A 27 23.82 -35.62 -13.44
CA ARG A 27 24.85 -35.83 -14.47
C ARG A 27 24.70 -34.89 -15.66
N LEU A 28 23.47 -34.55 -16.02
CA LEU A 28 23.19 -33.65 -17.14
C LEU A 28 23.57 -32.20 -16.80
N LEU A 29 23.17 -31.74 -15.62
CA LEU A 29 23.39 -30.36 -15.17
C LEU A 29 24.76 -30.17 -14.52
N SER A 30 25.54 -31.24 -14.36
CA SER A 30 26.79 -31.27 -13.58
C SER A 30 26.61 -30.70 -12.16
N LEU A 31 25.42 -30.92 -11.57
CA LEU A 31 24.99 -30.37 -10.29
C LEU A 31 24.37 -31.48 -9.45
N THR A 32 25.02 -31.85 -8.34
CA THR A 32 24.53 -32.91 -7.44
C THR A 32 23.52 -32.40 -6.43
N ASN A 33 23.79 -31.24 -5.85
CA ASN A 33 22.94 -30.55 -4.89
C ASN A 33 22.82 -29.07 -5.26
N GLY A 34 21.70 -28.45 -4.93
CA GLY A 34 21.55 -27.00 -5.11
C GLY A 34 20.20 -26.48 -4.67
N THR A 35 20.08 -25.15 -4.67
CA THR A 35 18.79 -24.49 -4.43
C THR A 35 17.89 -24.68 -5.64
N ARG A 36 16.58 -24.66 -5.43
CA ARG A 36 15.61 -24.77 -6.53
C ARG A 36 15.84 -23.74 -7.64
N GLN A 37 16.23 -22.51 -7.27
CA GLN A 37 16.55 -21.45 -8.23
C GLN A 37 17.79 -21.78 -9.05
N SER A 38 18.86 -22.26 -8.40
CA SER A 38 20.09 -22.71 -9.07
C SER A 38 19.82 -23.84 -10.05
N ILE A 39 19.00 -24.83 -9.66
CA ILE A 39 18.64 -25.97 -10.51
C ILE A 39 17.88 -25.52 -11.76
N ILE A 40 16.87 -24.66 -11.60
CA ILE A 40 16.10 -24.11 -12.71
C ILE A 40 17.01 -23.29 -13.64
N HIS A 41 17.92 -22.49 -13.07
CA HIS A 41 18.89 -21.73 -13.84
C HIS A 41 19.83 -22.64 -14.65
N ALA A 42 20.40 -23.67 -14.03
CA ALA A 42 21.27 -24.64 -14.70
C ALA A 42 20.54 -25.35 -15.84
N MET A 43 19.28 -25.75 -15.61
CA MET A 43 18.44 -26.33 -16.65
C MET A 43 18.21 -25.35 -17.81
N TRP A 44 17.94 -24.08 -17.51
CA TRP A 44 17.78 -23.06 -18.54
C TRP A 44 19.06 -22.82 -19.34
N GLN A 45 20.22 -22.78 -18.68
CA GLN A 45 21.51 -22.67 -19.35
C GLN A 45 21.78 -23.87 -20.26
N TYR A 46 21.40 -25.09 -19.84
CA TYR A 46 21.49 -26.28 -20.68
C TYR A 46 20.65 -26.13 -21.95
N ILE A 47 19.37 -25.72 -21.81
CA ILE A 47 18.45 -25.51 -22.94
C ILE A 47 19.01 -24.48 -23.92
N LYS A 48 19.53 -23.36 -23.40
CA LYS A 48 20.06 -22.27 -24.21
C LYS A 48 21.34 -22.66 -24.95
N THR A 49 22.27 -23.30 -24.26
CA THR A 49 23.57 -23.75 -24.83
C THR A 49 23.35 -24.75 -25.97
N ASN A 50 22.41 -25.66 -25.81
CA ASN A 50 22.08 -26.69 -26.82
C ASN A 50 21.03 -26.23 -27.84
N LYS A 51 20.56 -24.97 -27.78
CA LYS A 51 19.56 -24.38 -28.68
C LYS A 51 18.29 -25.25 -28.81
N LEU A 52 17.80 -25.76 -27.67
CA LEU A 52 16.66 -26.68 -27.62
C LEU A 52 15.30 -25.97 -27.62
N GLN A 53 15.29 -24.64 -27.59
CA GLN A 53 14.06 -23.85 -27.73
C GLN A 53 13.61 -23.86 -29.19
N ASP A 54 12.31 -24.10 -29.42
CA ASP A 54 11.73 -24.10 -30.75
C ASP A 54 11.79 -22.70 -31.40
N SER A 55 12.11 -22.65 -32.69
CA SER A 55 12.27 -21.39 -33.43
C SER A 55 10.94 -20.71 -33.75
N GLU A 56 9.90 -21.50 -34.03
CA GLU A 56 8.56 -21.02 -34.39
C GLU A 56 7.72 -20.80 -33.12
N GLU A 57 7.76 -21.75 -32.19
CA GLU A 57 6.98 -21.72 -30.96
C GLU A 57 7.86 -21.61 -29.71
N ARG A 58 8.32 -20.40 -29.38
CA ARG A 58 9.26 -20.14 -28.28
C ARG A 58 8.80 -20.58 -26.88
N GLU A 59 7.53 -20.94 -26.71
CA GLU A 59 7.01 -21.51 -25.46
C GLU A 59 7.37 -22.99 -25.27
N PHE A 60 7.86 -23.66 -26.32
CA PHE A 60 8.19 -25.08 -26.30
C PHE A 60 9.69 -25.33 -26.38
N ILE A 61 10.10 -26.38 -25.69
CA ILE A 61 11.44 -26.93 -25.66
C ILE A 61 11.40 -28.30 -26.35
N ASN A 62 12.19 -28.45 -27.40
CA ASN A 62 12.41 -29.71 -28.09
C ASN A 62 13.48 -30.49 -27.33
N CYS A 63 13.07 -31.57 -26.66
CA CYS A 63 13.96 -32.34 -25.80
C CYS A 63 14.94 -33.13 -26.66
N ASP A 64 16.23 -33.01 -26.38
CA ASP A 64 17.27 -33.89 -26.94
C ASP A 64 17.18 -35.30 -26.34
N THR A 65 18.05 -36.20 -26.80
CA THR A 65 18.11 -37.59 -26.32
C THR A 65 18.29 -37.69 -24.80
N HIS A 66 19.01 -36.76 -24.19
CA HIS A 66 19.25 -36.75 -22.74
C HIS A 66 18.02 -36.27 -21.96
N LEU A 67 17.38 -35.19 -22.39
CA LEU A 67 16.16 -34.66 -21.79
C LEU A 67 14.96 -35.58 -21.98
N GLN A 68 14.85 -36.21 -23.16
CA GLN A 68 13.82 -37.22 -23.41
C GLN A 68 13.97 -38.38 -22.45
N ALA A 69 15.20 -38.83 -22.20
CA ALA A 69 15.42 -39.91 -21.26
C ALA A 69 14.94 -39.52 -19.84
N ILE A 70 15.18 -38.28 -19.40
CA ILE A 70 14.85 -37.81 -18.04
C ILE A 70 13.36 -37.51 -17.87
N PHE A 71 12.76 -36.75 -18.80
CA PHE A 71 11.39 -36.25 -18.69
C PHE A 71 10.35 -37.12 -19.39
N ASP A 72 10.78 -38.14 -20.14
CA ASP A 72 9.97 -39.06 -20.92
C ASP A 72 9.02 -38.34 -21.89
N CYS A 73 9.51 -37.25 -22.50
CA CYS A 73 8.74 -36.37 -23.38
C CYS A 73 9.64 -35.85 -24.50
N ALA A 74 9.17 -35.91 -25.75
CA ALA A 74 9.86 -35.34 -26.90
C ALA A 74 9.83 -33.81 -26.91
N ARG A 75 8.75 -33.22 -26.37
CA ARG A 75 8.51 -31.78 -26.35
C ARG A 75 7.88 -31.38 -25.02
N ILE A 76 8.32 -30.25 -24.45
CA ILE A 76 7.86 -29.76 -23.15
C ILE A 76 7.54 -28.27 -23.27
N ARG A 77 6.43 -27.82 -22.67
CA ARG A 77 6.13 -26.39 -22.55
C ARG A 77 6.94 -25.78 -21.40
N PHE A 78 7.46 -24.58 -21.60
CA PHE A 78 8.29 -23.89 -20.61
C PHE A 78 7.58 -23.70 -19.24
N SER A 79 6.27 -23.45 -19.24
CA SER A 79 5.46 -23.34 -18.01
C SER A 79 5.45 -24.60 -17.16
N ASP A 80 5.61 -25.76 -17.79
CA ASP A 80 5.49 -27.07 -17.15
C ASP A 80 6.84 -27.58 -16.64
N LEU A 81 7.93 -26.94 -17.09
CA LEU A 81 9.29 -27.31 -16.75
C LEU A 81 9.55 -27.26 -15.23
N PRO A 82 9.16 -26.21 -14.48
CA PRO A 82 9.33 -26.21 -13.02
C PRO A 82 8.59 -27.36 -12.35
N ALA A 83 7.36 -27.65 -12.78
CA ALA A 83 6.57 -28.74 -12.20
C ALA A 83 7.18 -30.11 -12.48
N LYS A 84 7.70 -30.35 -13.69
CA LYS A 84 8.41 -31.57 -14.05
C LYS A 84 9.73 -31.71 -13.30
N LEU A 85 10.51 -30.62 -13.18
CA LEU A 85 11.76 -30.61 -12.40
C LEU A 85 11.51 -30.97 -10.93
N ASN A 86 10.44 -30.46 -10.32
CA ASN A 86 10.14 -30.73 -8.91
C ASN A 86 9.94 -32.21 -8.59
N LYS A 87 9.54 -33.03 -9.56
CA LYS A 87 9.41 -34.48 -9.38
C LYS A 87 10.76 -35.20 -9.35
N LEU A 88 11.81 -34.55 -9.85
CA LEU A 88 13.18 -35.05 -9.94
C LEU A 88 14.10 -34.40 -8.90
N ILE A 89 13.55 -33.50 -8.09
CA ILE A 89 14.24 -32.82 -6.98
C ILE A 89 13.81 -33.53 -5.70
N LEU A 90 14.79 -34.14 -5.03
CA LEU A 90 14.61 -34.92 -3.81
C LEU A 90 15.07 -34.09 -2.59
N PRO A 91 14.52 -34.35 -1.39
CA PRO A 91 15.06 -33.76 -0.17
C PRO A 91 16.55 -34.11 -0.03
N SER A 92 17.34 -33.19 0.51
CA SER A 92 18.76 -33.43 0.77
C SER A 92 18.92 -34.63 1.72
N GLU A 93 19.87 -35.51 1.43
CA GLU A 93 20.12 -36.67 2.27
C GLU A 93 20.85 -36.24 3.56
N PRO A 94 20.45 -36.77 4.73
CA PRO A 94 21.17 -36.49 5.97
C PRO A 94 22.59 -37.04 5.91
N ILE A 95 23.51 -36.36 6.59
CA ILE A 95 24.86 -36.85 6.80
C ILE A 95 24.79 -38.03 7.78
N ILE A 96 25.16 -39.22 7.32
CA ILE A 96 25.12 -40.46 8.10
C ILE A 96 26.51 -40.74 8.67
N ILE A 97 26.65 -40.67 10.00
CA ILE A 97 27.89 -41.02 10.71
C ILE A 97 27.68 -42.32 11.45
N ASN A 98 28.38 -43.38 11.02
CA ASN A 98 28.39 -44.66 11.71
C ASN A 98 29.48 -44.67 12.78
N HIS A 99 29.08 -44.72 14.05
CA HIS A 99 29.97 -44.72 15.19
C HIS A 99 29.87 -46.04 15.98
N THR A 100 30.99 -46.51 16.53
CA THR A 100 31.01 -47.72 17.37
C THR A 100 31.49 -47.32 18.76
N LEU A 101 30.61 -47.46 19.74
CA LEU A 101 30.89 -47.22 21.14
C LEU A 101 31.70 -48.40 21.69
N CYS A 102 32.96 -48.15 22.05
CA CYS A 102 33.81 -49.10 22.74
C CYS A 102 33.70 -48.87 24.26
N LEU A 103 33.37 -49.92 25.03
CA LEU A 103 33.20 -49.83 26.49
C LEU A 103 34.52 -50.03 27.28
N GLY A 104 35.68 -50.05 26.60
CA GLY A 104 37.00 -50.22 27.23
C GLY A 104 37.64 -48.92 27.73
N THR A 105 38.52 -49.04 28.73
CA THR A 105 39.18 -47.99 29.54
C THR A 105 40.06 -46.96 28.81
N ASP A 106 40.03 -46.88 27.48
CA ASP A 106 40.75 -45.81 26.75
C ASP A 106 39.81 -44.61 26.56
N PRO A 107 40.00 -43.52 27.32
CA PRO A 107 39.20 -42.34 27.13
C PRO A 107 39.79 -41.59 25.95
N LYS A 108 38.97 -41.35 24.91
CA LYS A 108 39.19 -40.40 23.79
C LYS A 108 39.82 -40.99 22.51
N LYS A 109 39.01 -41.73 21.75
CA LYS A 109 39.12 -41.72 20.28
C LYS A 109 38.16 -40.66 19.74
N HIS A 110 38.69 -39.48 19.40
CA HIS A 110 37.92 -38.44 18.73
C HIS A 110 37.81 -38.77 17.24
N ALA A 111 36.59 -38.89 16.73
CA ALA A 111 36.33 -38.91 15.30
C ALA A 111 36.00 -37.48 14.87
N CYS A 112 36.84 -36.88 14.04
CA CYS A 112 36.65 -35.53 13.51
C CYS A 112 36.06 -35.64 12.09
N TYR A 113 35.04 -34.85 11.80
CA TYR A 113 34.39 -34.76 10.50
C TYR A 113 34.33 -33.29 10.10
N ASP A 114 34.91 -32.96 8.95
CA ASP A 114 34.80 -31.63 8.36
C ASP A 114 33.54 -31.59 7.48
N ILE A 115 32.69 -30.59 7.72
CA ILE A 115 31.42 -30.39 7.01
C ILE A 115 31.39 -28.96 6.51
N ASP A 116 31.37 -28.80 5.20
CA ASP A 116 31.21 -27.48 4.58
C ASP A 116 29.75 -27.01 4.73
N VAL A 117 29.57 -25.82 5.31
CA VAL A 117 28.27 -25.19 5.53
C VAL A 117 28.27 -23.82 4.89
N GLU A 118 27.30 -23.56 4.01
CA GLU A 118 27.05 -22.21 3.50
C GLU A 118 26.48 -21.33 4.62
N VAL A 119 27.14 -20.21 4.89
CA VAL A 119 26.70 -19.22 5.88
C VAL A 119 26.16 -18.00 5.13
N ASP A 120 25.12 -17.36 5.67
CA ASP A 120 24.61 -16.11 5.12
C ASP A 120 25.72 -15.03 5.08
N ASP A 121 25.70 -14.22 4.02
CA ASP A 121 26.66 -13.13 3.83
C ASP A 121 26.48 -12.07 4.94
N PRO A 122 27.52 -11.77 5.75
CA PRO A 122 27.43 -10.78 6.84
C PRO A 122 27.04 -9.37 6.36
N VAL A 123 27.21 -9.07 5.06
CA VAL A 123 26.80 -7.79 4.48
C VAL A 123 25.27 -7.68 4.37
N ARG A 124 24.54 -8.79 4.27
CA ARG A 124 23.06 -8.79 4.17
C ARG A 124 22.41 -8.10 5.37
N ASP A 125 22.91 -8.36 6.57
CA ASP A 125 22.40 -7.73 7.80
C ASP A 125 22.71 -6.24 7.85
N SER A 126 23.88 -5.85 7.35
CA SER A 126 24.27 -4.44 7.22
C SER A 126 23.35 -3.71 6.24
N MET A 127 23.05 -4.31 5.09
CA MET A 127 22.10 -3.75 4.11
C MET A 127 20.68 -3.65 4.70
N ARG A 128 20.23 -4.67 5.44
CA ARG A 128 18.92 -4.66 6.09
C ARG A 128 18.81 -3.51 7.10
N THR A 129 19.86 -3.27 7.85
CA THR A 129 19.94 -2.16 8.82
C THR A 129 19.92 -0.81 8.11
N PHE A 130 20.65 -0.68 7.00
CA PHE A 130 20.69 0.53 6.19
C PHE A 130 19.35 0.86 5.53
N LEU A 131 18.62 -0.16 5.04
CA LEU A 131 17.31 -0.01 4.42
C LEU A 131 16.18 0.20 5.45
N SER A 132 16.47 0.08 6.74
CA SER A 132 15.48 0.33 7.79
C SER A 132 15.17 1.83 7.83
N PRO A 133 13.89 2.23 7.82
CA PRO A 133 13.50 3.63 7.94
C PRO A 133 13.72 4.10 9.39
N GLN A 134 14.96 4.43 9.74
CA GLN A 134 15.32 4.86 11.09
C GLN A 134 14.88 6.32 11.37
N ASN A 135 14.64 7.12 10.32
CA ASN A 135 14.48 8.59 10.43
C ASN A 135 13.13 9.13 9.91
N THR A 136 12.17 8.27 9.54
CA THR A 136 10.89 8.75 8.99
C THR A 136 10.04 9.48 10.03
N HIS A 137 10.08 9.03 11.29
CA HIS A 137 9.31 9.64 12.36
C HIS A 137 9.80 11.05 12.73
N GLU A 138 11.13 11.26 12.79
CA GLU A 138 11.68 12.58 13.07
C GLU A 138 11.36 13.58 11.96
N LEU A 139 11.38 13.13 10.70
CA LEU A 139 10.97 13.95 9.55
C LEU A 139 9.50 14.36 9.64
N GLU A 140 8.60 13.43 9.97
CA GLU A 140 7.17 13.71 10.14
C GLU A 140 6.91 14.72 11.27
N GLU A 141 7.64 14.61 12.39
CA GLU A 141 7.54 15.59 13.48
C GLU A 141 8.03 16.99 13.08
N LEU A 142 9.14 17.05 12.33
CA LEU A 142 9.67 18.32 11.83
C LEU A 142 8.70 18.97 10.84
N ASP A 143 8.09 18.19 9.95
CA ASP A 143 7.06 18.66 9.03
C ASP A 143 5.83 19.20 9.79
N GLY A 144 5.41 18.51 10.86
CA GLY A 144 4.35 18.99 11.74
C GLY A 144 4.66 20.35 12.36
N LYS A 145 5.90 20.55 12.84
CA LYS A 145 6.36 21.84 13.39
C LYS A 145 6.40 22.94 12.34
N ILE A 146 6.84 22.62 11.12
CA ILE A 146 6.85 23.57 10.00
C ILE A 146 5.43 24.07 9.72
N LEU A 147 4.45 23.17 9.64
CA LEU A 147 3.05 23.54 9.42
C LEU A 147 2.50 24.43 10.54
N GLN A 148 2.82 24.11 11.80
CA GLN A 148 2.39 24.90 12.94
C GLN A 148 2.98 26.32 12.93
N TYR A 149 4.26 26.47 12.53
CA TYR A 149 4.87 27.78 12.39
C TYR A 149 4.29 28.59 11.23
N ILE A 150 3.96 27.93 10.10
CA ILE A 150 3.30 28.59 8.98
C ILE A 150 1.94 29.16 9.40
N ASP A 151 1.13 28.38 10.12
CA ASP A 151 -0.16 28.85 10.62
C ASP A 151 0.00 30.03 11.59
N SER A 152 0.95 29.94 12.52
CA SER A 152 1.28 31.02 13.45
C SER A 152 1.69 32.32 12.72
N ILE A 153 2.51 32.21 11.67
CA ILE A 153 2.91 33.36 10.83
C ILE A 153 1.69 33.96 10.12
N ASN A 154 0.79 33.14 9.59
CA ASN A 154 -0.40 33.61 8.90
C ASN A 154 -1.35 34.35 9.86
N GLN A 155 -1.56 33.82 11.07
CA GLN A 155 -2.36 34.49 12.10
C GLN A 155 -1.75 35.85 12.49
N LEU A 156 -0.43 35.90 12.71
CA LEU A 156 0.28 37.15 13.00
C LEU A 156 0.21 38.15 11.84
N LYS A 157 0.30 37.67 10.60
CA LYS A 157 0.17 38.52 9.40
C LYS A 157 -1.23 39.13 9.32
N GLN A 158 -2.28 38.33 9.47
CA GLN A 158 -3.67 38.82 9.47
C GLN A 158 -3.89 39.85 10.58
N SER A 159 -3.41 39.56 11.78
CA SER A 159 -3.49 40.47 12.93
C SER A 159 -2.77 41.79 12.65
N ARG A 160 -1.56 41.74 12.08
CA ARG A 160 -0.80 42.93 11.69
C ARG A 160 -1.53 43.76 10.64
N GLU A 161 -2.06 43.14 9.59
CA GLU A 161 -2.82 43.83 8.54
C GLU A 161 -4.10 44.48 9.10
N PHE A 162 -4.78 43.81 10.03
CA PHE A 162 -5.93 44.36 10.75
C PHE A 162 -5.56 45.63 11.52
N TYR A 163 -4.49 45.59 12.33
CA TYR A 163 -4.11 46.77 13.11
C TYR A 163 -3.56 47.91 12.26
N LEU A 164 -2.86 47.61 11.16
CA LEU A 164 -2.39 48.63 10.23
C LEU A 164 -3.54 49.32 9.50
N SER A 165 -4.51 48.54 9.01
CA SER A 165 -5.69 49.12 8.35
C SER A 165 -6.54 49.98 9.30
N PHE A 166 -6.56 49.65 10.61
CA PHE A 166 -7.15 50.52 11.62
C PHE A 166 -6.33 51.80 11.85
N SER A 167 -5.00 51.72 11.89
CA SER A 167 -4.16 52.91 12.13
C SER A 167 -4.16 53.90 10.97
N ASP A 168 -4.32 53.42 9.74
CA ASP A 168 -4.29 54.25 8.53
C ASP A 168 -5.59 55.06 8.33
N ASP A 169 -6.76 54.44 8.55
CA ASP A 169 -8.07 55.08 8.46
C ASP A 169 -9.04 54.50 9.51
N PRO A 170 -9.00 54.98 10.77
CA PRO A 170 -9.78 54.37 11.85
C PRO A 170 -11.30 54.52 11.64
N GLN A 171 -11.75 55.64 11.07
CA GLN A 171 -13.19 55.88 10.88
C GLN A 171 -13.74 55.00 9.76
N GLY A 172 -13.09 54.96 8.59
CA GLY A 172 -13.52 54.10 7.49
C GLY A 172 -13.37 52.62 7.83
N PHE A 173 -12.33 52.24 8.57
CA PHE A 173 -12.15 50.88 9.07
C PHE A 173 -13.30 50.46 9.99
N ILE A 174 -13.64 51.23 11.03
CA ILE A 174 -14.73 50.89 11.96
C ILE A 174 -16.05 50.72 11.22
N CYS A 175 -16.38 51.63 10.29
CA CYS A 175 -17.61 51.53 9.50
C CYS A 175 -17.64 50.25 8.65
N LYS A 176 -16.55 49.92 7.96
CA LYS A 176 -16.43 48.68 7.18
C LYS A 176 -16.48 47.44 8.05
N TRP A 177 -15.84 47.50 9.22
CA TRP A 177 -15.80 46.41 10.19
C TRP A 177 -17.18 46.11 10.76
N LEU A 178 -17.91 47.13 11.23
CA LEU A 178 -19.29 46.99 11.71
C LEU A 178 -20.22 46.45 10.63
N ALA A 179 -20.07 46.92 9.38
CA ALA A 179 -20.84 46.40 8.26
C ALA A 179 -20.47 44.95 7.89
N SER A 180 -19.22 44.53 8.06
CA SER A 180 -18.79 43.14 7.88
C SER A 180 -19.39 42.25 8.97
N GLN A 181 -19.20 42.62 10.24
CA GLN A 181 -19.66 41.83 11.37
C GLN A 181 -21.19 41.73 11.45
N SER A 182 -21.91 42.78 11.05
CA SER A 182 -23.37 42.72 10.90
C SER A 182 -23.79 41.71 9.82
N ARG A 183 -23.07 41.64 8.69
CA ARG A 183 -23.33 40.65 7.63
C ARG A 183 -22.97 39.24 8.08
N ASP A 184 -21.80 39.06 8.70
CA ASP A 184 -21.35 37.75 9.19
C ASP A 184 -22.31 37.19 10.24
N LEU A 185 -22.78 38.05 11.16
CA LEU A 185 -23.79 37.69 12.16
C LEU A 185 -25.09 37.25 11.48
N LYS A 186 -25.61 38.04 10.53
CA LYS A 186 -26.83 37.71 9.76
C LYS A 186 -26.71 36.35 9.05
N MET A 187 -25.54 36.03 8.50
CA MET A 187 -25.29 34.73 7.86
C MET A 187 -25.31 33.58 8.87
N ILE A 188 -24.76 33.77 10.06
CA ILE A 188 -24.69 32.73 11.10
C ILE A 188 -26.06 32.50 11.75
N THR A 189 -26.87 33.56 11.94
CA THR A 189 -28.12 33.49 12.69
C THR A 189 -29.36 33.17 11.84
N ASP A 190 -29.21 33.03 10.52
CA ASP A 190 -30.29 32.81 9.53
C ASP A 190 -31.51 33.74 9.74
N SER A 191 -31.25 34.89 10.37
CA SER A 191 -32.29 35.73 10.95
C SER A 191 -32.70 36.77 9.93
N THR A 192 -33.93 36.58 9.41
CA THR A 192 -34.73 37.52 8.61
C THR A 192 -34.16 37.85 7.22
N THR A 193 -34.94 37.50 6.20
CA THR A 193 -34.83 38.01 4.83
C THR A 193 -35.13 39.50 4.85
N GLY A 194 -34.09 40.34 4.93
CA GLY A 194 -34.22 41.78 4.79
C GLY A 194 -33.35 42.59 5.76
N ASN A 195 -33.07 43.84 5.39
CA ASN A 195 -32.41 44.78 6.28
C ASN A 195 -33.49 45.65 6.93
N THR A 196 -33.87 45.34 8.18
CA THR A 196 -34.95 46.03 8.91
C THR A 196 -34.80 47.56 8.94
N GLU A 197 -33.56 48.06 8.86
CA GLU A 197 -33.29 49.50 8.83
C GLU A 197 -33.51 50.13 7.43
N GLU A 198 -33.28 49.39 6.35
CA GLU A 198 -33.61 49.84 5.00
C GLU A 198 -35.12 49.81 4.77
N GLU A 199 -35.79 48.76 5.26
CA GLU A 199 -37.26 48.64 5.22
C GLU A 199 -37.99 49.77 5.96
N ARG A 200 -37.31 50.45 6.90
CA ARG A 200 -37.89 51.63 7.58
C ARG A 200 -37.91 52.90 6.72
N ARG A 201 -37.09 52.96 5.66
CA ARG A 201 -36.95 54.16 4.83
C ARG A 201 -37.97 54.15 3.70
N ALA A 202 -38.61 55.29 3.43
CA ALA A 202 -39.59 55.40 2.36
C ALA A 202 -39.00 55.09 0.97
N ASP A 203 -37.72 55.42 0.77
CA ASP A 203 -36.99 55.19 -0.48
C ASP A 203 -36.95 53.71 -0.87
N TYR A 204 -36.91 52.80 0.12
CA TYR A 204 -36.93 51.35 -0.10
C TYR A 204 -38.17 50.90 -0.89
N TYR A 205 -39.32 51.54 -0.65
CA TYR A 205 -40.57 51.22 -1.33
C TYR A 205 -40.75 51.96 -2.67
N THR A 206 -39.77 52.77 -3.08
CA THR A 206 -39.78 53.47 -4.38
C THR A 206 -39.09 52.63 -5.48
N GLU A 207 -38.48 51.50 -5.11
CA GLU A 207 -37.79 50.61 -6.04
C GLU A 207 -38.72 49.90 -7.03
N GLN A 208 -38.19 49.45 -8.18
CA GLN A 208 -38.99 48.87 -9.27
C GLN A 208 -39.81 47.63 -8.85
N TRP A 209 -39.34 46.88 -7.85
CA TRP A 209 -40.07 45.71 -7.35
C TRP A 209 -41.35 46.08 -6.58
N SER A 210 -41.49 47.32 -6.09
CA SER A 210 -42.58 47.71 -5.21
C SER A 210 -43.94 47.63 -5.90
N TYR A 211 -44.03 48.05 -7.17
CA TYR A 211 -45.27 48.00 -7.95
C TYR A 211 -45.75 46.56 -8.16
N GLU A 212 -44.84 45.65 -8.50
CA GLU A 212 -45.15 44.23 -8.66
C GLU A 212 -45.51 43.59 -7.32
N ALA A 213 -44.78 43.91 -6.25
CA ALA A 213 -45.05 43.41 -4.91
C ALA A 213 -46.45 43.83 -4.41
N VAL A 214 -46.85 45.09 -4.61
CA VAL A 214 -48.20 45.58 -4.28
C VAL A 214 -49.26 44.86 -5.11
N SER A 215 -49.01 44.64 -6.41
CA SER A 215 -49.94 43.91 -7.29
C SER A 215 -50.15 42.47 -6.82
N ARG A 216 -49.05 41.76 -6.51
CA ARG A 216 -49.11 40.39 -5.95
C ARG A 216 -49.80 40.35 -4.60
N TYR A 217 -49.52 41.32 -3.72
CA TYR A 217 -50.18 41.45 -2.43
C TYR A 217 -51.69 41.65 -2.60
N PHE A 218 -52.10 42.57 -3.47
CA PHE A 218 -53.51 42.87 -3.71
C PHE A 218 -54.24 41.66 -4.29
N TYR A 219 -53.65 40.98 -5.27
CA TYR A 219 -54.20 39.74 -5.83
C TYR A 219 -54.44 38.69 -4.73
N ASN A 220 -53.42 38.40 -3.91
CA ASN A 220 -53.53 37.44 -2.83
C ASN A 220 -54.58 37.84 -1.80
N LYS A 221 -54.66 39.14 -1.45
CA LYS A 221 -55.64 39.65 -0.48
C LYS A 221 -57.07 39.57 -1.01
N VAL A 222 -57.28 39.82 -2.31
CA VAL A 222 -58.57 39.63 -2.97
C VAL A 222 -58.97 38.16 -2.99
N GLN A 223 -58.06 37.24 -3.32
CA GLN A 223 -58.35 35.80 -3.27
C GLN A 223 -58.67 35.33 -1.85
N GLN A 224 -57.94 35.82 -0.85
CA GLN A 224 -58.22 35.52 0.55
C GLN A 224 -59.61 36.00 0.97
N LYS A 225 -59.96 37.26 0.65
CA LYS A 225 -61.29 37.81 0.97
C LYS A 225 -62.42 37.11 0.23
N ARG A 226 -62.18 36.70 -1.02
CA ARG A 226 -63.09 35.88 -1.80
C ARG A 226 -63.30 34.52 -1.15
N ALA A 227 -62.23 33.83 -0.75
CA ALA A 227 -62.32 32.55 -0.06
C ALA A 227 -63.07 32.66 1.27
N GLU A 228 -62.82 33.71 2.07
CA GLU A 228 -63.56 33.99 3.30
C GLU A 228 -65.07 34.20 3.03
N LEU A 229 -65.43 34.93 1.96
CA LEU A 229 -66.82 35.17 1.57
C LEU A 229 -67.50 33.91 1.02
N GLU A 230 -66.83 33.13 0.18
CA GLU A 230 -67.34 31.84 -0.32
C GLU A 230 -67.57 30.85 0.83
N GLN A 231 -66.67 30.85 1.83
CA GLN A 231 -66.82 30.07 3.06
C GLN A 231 -68.00 30.56 3.92
N ALA A 232 -68.18 31.88 4.06
CA ALA A 232 -69.26 32.48 4.85
C ALA A 232 -70.65 32.35 4.20
N LEU A 233 -70.72 32.38 2.87
CA LEU A 233 -71.95 32.24 2.09
C LEU A 233 -72.33 30.77 1.80
N GLY A 234 -71.50 29.81 2.21
CA GLY A 234 -71.74 28.38 2.00
C GLY A 234 -71.74 27.95 0.53
N ILE A 235 -71.24 28.80 -0.37
CA ILE A 235 -71.14 28.50 -1.80
C ILE A 235 -69.90 27.64 -2.01
N ARG A 236 -70.07 26.31 -1.89
CA ARG A 236 -69.12 25.38 -2.47
C ARG A 236 -69.33 25.40 -3.99
N ASN A 237 -68.47 26.12 -4.71
CA ASN A 237 -68.27 25.80 -6.12
C ASN A 237 -67.80 24.34 -6.21
N PRO A 238 -68.34 23.54 -7.15
CA PRO A 238 -67.88 22.16 -7.35
C PRO A 238 -66.39 22.08 -7.73
#